data_AF-A0A2A6PW79-F1
#
_entry.id   AF-A0A2A6PW79-F1
#
_cell.length_a   1.000
_cell.length_b   1.000
_cell.length_c   1.000
_cell.angle_alpha   90.00
_cell.angle_beta   90.00
_cell.angle_gamma   90.00
#
_symmetry.space_group_name_H-M   'P 1'
#
loop_
_entity.id
_entity.type
_entity.pdbx_description
1 polymer ?
#
loop_
_entity_poly.entity_id
_entity_poly.type
_entity_poly.pdbx_seq_one_letter_code
_entity_poly.pdbx_strand_id
1 'polypeptide(L)'
;MPAPLNAARGGPFVMSVDNSSASQTAVLDPTRARVAGAIKQASNVAGVSFQYMLTTAKMESDFDPTAGASTSSAHGLYQFIDQTWLGTVKEAGTQLGYGNYSDAITRTSSGSYTVDDPAMKRSIMKLRDDPEAASSMAAALTQSNSFKLTGLLGRRPSDSELYMAHFMGVGGAAKLIANAEDNPQAVGARLFPNAASANRSIFYAKDGRARSVSEVYSVLDARYASAANSKVTRSAMAMYGGTPSTTQVASANGVQPTAPVVDNAAYLQTFPNTNTNTNAVTPVSATSSTTVADNSPVAPAFRSIYQPGDATQPVSATVQKLWGNNASLTSVASATPDVRPPQPLDLFSDRSGTFSS
;
A
#
# COMPACT_ATOMS: atom_id res chain seq x y z
N MET A 1 -27.83 84.61 -26.22
CA MET A 1 -27.97 84.73 -27.68
C MET A 1 -26.75 84.05 -28.32
N PRO A 2 -26.88 83.32 -29.43
CA PRO A 2 -27.13 81.87 -29.48
C PRO A 2 -25.96 81.06 -30.10
N ALA A 3 -26.08 79.73 -30.07
CA ALA A 3 -25.33 78.78 -30.91
C ALA A 3 -25.65 78.99 -32.42
N PRO A 4 -24.89 78.39 -33.36
CA PRO A 4 -25.33 77.09 -33.90
C PRO A 4 -24.27 76.09 -34.43
N LEU A 5 -24.66 74.80 -34.31
CA LEU A 5 -24.66 73.69 -35.30
C LEU A 5 -23.41 73.38 -36.17
N ASN A 6 -22.90 72.14 -36.14
CA ASN A 6 -23.37 70.96 -36.90
C ASN A 6 -22.32 69.82 -36.79
N ALA A 7 -22.62 68.68 -36.16
CA ALA A 7 -23.05 67.40 -36.74
C ALA A 7 -22.05 66.67 -37.67
N ALA A 8 -21.54 65.50 -37.25
CA ALA A 8 -22.00 64.17 -37.73
C ALA A 8 -20.95 63.04 -37.59
N ARG A 9 -21.47 61.80 -37.43
CA ARG A 9 -20.85 60.45 -37.57
C ARG A 9 -20.00 59.96 -36.40
N GLY A 10 -20.12 58.73 -35.87
CA GLY A 10 -20.90 57.52 -36.15
C GLY A 10 -20.29 56.41 -35.25
N GLY A 11 -21.10 55.50 -34.69
CA GLY A 11 -20.70 54.48 -33.69
C GLY A 11 -19.77 53.37 -34.22
N PRO A 12 -19.53 52.21 -33.53
CA PRO A 12 -20.38 51.62 -32.47
C PRO A 12 -19.65 51.02 -31.24
N PHE A 13 -20.46 50.65 -30.25
CA PHE A 13 -20.34 49.57 -29.25
C PHE A 13 -18.95 49.02 -28.87
N VAL A 14 -18.63 49.22 -27.60
CA VAL A 14 -17.62 48.45 -26.86
C VAL A 14 -18.15 47.02 -26.66
N MET A 15 -17.67 46.06 -27.46
CA MET A 15 -17.72 44.65 -27.08
C MET A 15 -16.61 44.39 -26.07
N SER A 16 -16.97 44.40 -24.78
CA SER A 16 -16.19 43.76 -23.75
C SER A 16 -16.22 42.26 -24.05
N VAL A 17 -15.14 41.72 -24.60
CA VAL A 17 -14.97 40.26 -24.70
C VAL A 17 -14.73 39.76 -23.29
N ASP A 18 -15.72 39.07 -22.74
CA ASP A 18 -15.65 38.37 -21.47
C ASP A 18 -14.40 37.49 -21.41
N ASN A 19 -13.49 37.80 -20.48
CA ASN A 19 -12.34 36.97 -20.14
C ASN A 19 -12.74 35.72 -19.33
N SER A 20 -13.98 35.24 -19.48
CA SER A 20 -14.58 34.18 -18.65
C SER A 20 -14.37 32.78 -19.20
N SER A 21 -13.59 32.62 -20.28
CA SER A 21 -13.23 31.30 -20.84
C SER A 21 -11.77 30.91 -20.60
N ALA A 22 -10.94 31.77 -20.00
CA ALA A 22 -9.55 31.45 -19.65
C ALA A 22 -9.41 30.54 -18.41
N SER A 23 -10.51 30.09 -17.81
CA SER A 23 -10.52 29.30 -16.56
C SER A 23 -11.07 27.88 -16.69
N GLN A 24 -11.33 27.38 -17.90
CA GLN A 24 -11.81 25.99 -18.11
C GLN A 24 -10.76 24.98 -18.59
N THR A 25 -9.51 25.39 -18.76
CA THR A 25 -8.37 24.49 -18.87
C THR A 25 -7.29 24.99 -17.93
N ALA A 26 -7.40 24.61 -16.66
CA ALA A 26 -6.19 24.37 -15.89
C ALA A 26 -5.42 23.33 -16.69
N VAL A 27 -4.46 23.79 -17.50
CA VAL A 27 -3.45 22.96 -18.15
C VAL A 27 -2.97 22.02 -17.07
N LEU A 28 -3.29 20.73 -17.22
CA LEU A 28 -2.89 19.68 -16.30
C LEU A 28 -1.38 19.84 -16.12
N ASP A 29 -0.93 20.08 -14.88
CA ASP A 29 0.50 20.16 -14.59
C ASP A 29 1.17 18.89 -15.13
N PRO A 30 1.99 18.98 -16.19
CA PRO A 30 2.55 17.82 -16.86
C PRO A 30 3.43 17.00 -15.91
N THR A 31 3.99 17.62 -14.87
CA THR A 31 4.74 16.95 -13.80
C THR A 31 3.80 16.07 -12.97
N ARG A 32 2.66 16.60 -12.52
CA ARG A 32 1.66 15.83 -11.77
C ARG A 32 1.05 14.70 -12.59
N ALA A 33 0.83 14.93 -13.89
CA ALA A 33 0.36 13.88 -14.80
C ALA A 33 1.38 12.74 -14.92
N ARG A 34 2.68 13.06 -15.06
CA ARG A 34 3.76 12.07 -15.07
C ARG A 34 3.86 11.30 -13.76
N VAL A 35 3.84 12.00 -12.63
CA VAL A 35 3.86 11.38 -11.29
C VAL A 35 2.68 10.43 -11.12
N ALA A 36 1.45 10.85 -11.45
CA ALA A 36 0.28 9.99 -11.38
C ALA A 36 0.39 8.75 -12.30
N GLY A 37 1.02 8.88 -13.47
CA GLY A 37 1.30 7.77 -14.37
C GLY A 37 2.28 6.75 -13.79
N ALA A 38 3.39 7.22 -13.22
CA ALA A 38 4.37 6.36 -12.52
C ALA A 38 3.73 5.63 -11.33
N ILE A 39 2.90 6.34 -10.55
CA ILE A 39 2.12 5.75 -9.46
C ILE A 39 1.18 4.67 -9.99
N LYS A 40 0.47 4.92 -11.09
CA LYS A 40 -0.45 3.95 -11.70
C LYS A 40 0.28 2.69 -12.17
N GLN A 41 1.42 2.85 -12.84
CA GLN A 41 2.24 1.73 -13.29
C GLN A 41 2.70 0.87 -12.10
N ALA A 42 3.31 1.49 -11.09
CA ALA A 42 3.80 0.77 -9.91
C ALA A 42 2.66 0.04 -9.16
N SER A 43 1.50 0.69 -9.03
CA SER A 43 0.30 0.10 -8.42
C SER A 43 -0.15 -1.17 -9.15
N ASN A 44 -0.18 -1.11 -10.50
CA ASN A 44 -0.56 -2.25 -11.32
C ASN A 44 0.45 -3.40 -11.22
N VAL A 45 1.76 -3.10 -11.23
CA VAL A 45 2.83 -4.11 -11.16
C VAL A 45 2.83 -4.85 -9.82
N ALA A 46 2.69 -4.12 -8.71
CA ALA A 46 2.74 -4.70 -7.37
C ALA A 46 1.40 -5.24 -6.84
N GLY A 47 0.29 -4.99 -7.55
CA GLY A 47 -1.05 -5.34 -7.08
C GLY A 47 -1.51 -4.52 -5.87
N VAL A 48 -1.06 -3.27 -5.77
CA VAL A 48 -1.43 -2.33 -4.69
C VAL A 48 -2.49 -1.36 -5.20
N SER A 49 -3.39 -0.92 -4.32
CA SER A 49 -4.45 0.04 -4.65
C SER A 49 -3.87 1.34 -5.22
N PHE A 50 -4.30 1.72 -6.42
CA PHE A 50 -3.89 2.99 -7.04
C PHE A 50 -4.34 4.20 -6.22
N GLN A 51 -5.56 4.14 -5.67
CA GLN A 51 -6.07 5.17 -4.77
C GLN A 51 -5.21 5.29 -3.52
N TYR A 52 -4.78 4.17 -2.94
CA TYR A 52 -3.86 4.18 -1.81
C TYR A 52 -2.56 4.89 -2.15
N MET A 53 -1.93 4.51 -3.25
CA MET A 53 -0.64 5.08 -3.64
C MET A 53 -0.72 6.58 -3.93
N LEU A 54 -1.80 7.05 -4.55
CA LEU A 54 -2.03 8.50 -4.75
C LEU A 54 -2.30 9.23 -3.43
N THR A 55 -3.07 8.61 -2.53
CA THR A 55 -3.41 9.21 -1.23
C THR A 55 -2.17 9.35 -0.36
N THR A 56 -1.31 8.34 -0.34
CA THR A 56 -0.04 8.39 0.38
C THR A 56 0.88 9.45 -0.22
N ALA A 57 1.05 9.52 -1.55
CA ALA A 57 1.84 10.59 -2.20
C ALA A 57 1.30 11.99 -1.89
N LYS A 58 -0.02 12.16 -1.80
CA LYS A 58 -0.65 13.43 -1.39
C LYS A 58 -0.29 13.80 0.06
N MET A 59 -0.33 12.83 0.97
CA MET A 59 -0.07 13.02 2.39
C MET A 59 1.42 13.31 2.66
N GLU A 60 2.31 12.61 1.98
CA GLU A 60 3.75 12.66 2.26
C GLU A 60 4.45 13.86 1.59
N SER A 61 4.11 14.19 0.33
CA SER A 61 4.83 15.25 -0.40
C SER A 61 3.95 16.19 -1.22
N ASP A 62 2.62 16.05 -1.17
CA ASP A 62 1.70 16.72 -2.09
C ASP A 62 2.03 16.50 -3.58
N PHE A 63 2.49 15.29 -3.92
CA PHE A 63 2.97 14.88 -5.24
C PHE A 63 4.26 15.57 -5.72
N ASP A 64 5.02 16.21 -4.84
CA ASP A 64 6.37 16.69 -5.15
C ASP A 64 7.37 15.52 -5.04
N PRO A 65 8.02 15.09 -6.14
CA PRO A 65 8.97 14.00 -6.11
C PRO A 65 10.33 14.41 -5.50
N THR A 66 10.56 15.70 -5.27
CA THR A 66 11.80 16.25 -4.71
C THR A 66 11.63 16.86 -3.33
N ALA A 67 10.48 16.64 -2.68
CA ALA A 67 10.23 17.11 -1.32
C ALA A 67 11.29 16.58 -0.36
N GLY A 68 11.76 17.44 0.54
CA GLY A 68 12.71 17.08 1.59
C GLY A 68 12.24 17.62 2.94
N ALA A 69 12.22 16.75 3.95
CA ALA A 69 11.95 17.19 5.32
C ALA A 69 13.18 17.92 5.91
N SER A 70 12.97 19.02 6.62
CA SER A 70 14.06 19.77 7.26
C SER A 70 14.58 19.14 8.56
N THR A 71 13.81 18.23 9.15
CA THR A 71 14.09 17.64 10.48
C THR A 71 14.34 16.14 10.43
N SER A 72 14.49 15.54 9.25
CA SER A 72 14.78 14.11 9.10
C SER A 72 15.39 13.82 7.72
N SER A 73 15.78 12.57 7.49
CA SER A 73 16.24 12.11 6.18
C SER A 73 15.10 11.82 5.18
N ALA A 74 13.85 12.06 5.56
CA ALA A 74 12.69 11.79 4.71
C ALA A 74 12.72 12.63 3.43
N HIS A 75 12.66 11.94 2.29
CA HIS A 75 12.80 12.58 0.98
C HIS A 75 11.93 11.90 -0.09
N GLY A 76 11.52 12.71 -1.06
CA GLY A 76 10.85 12.32 -2.28
C GLY A 76 9.36 12.05 -2.12
N LEU A 77 8.77 11.48 -3.17
CA LEU A 77 7.32 11.33 -3.33
C LEU A 77 6.60 10.63 -2.15
N TYR A 78 7.31 9.72 -1.48
CA TYR A 78 6.79 8.92 -0.37
C TYR A 78 7.60 9.12 0.92
N GLN A 79 8.37 10.21 1.01
CA GLN A 79 9.11 10.61 2.22
C GLN A 79 9.93 9.48 2.86
N PHE A 80 10.59 8.67 2.03
CA PHE A 80 11.43 7.57 2.52
C PHE A 80 12.60 8.11 3.33
N ILE A 81 12.76 7.62 4.56
CA ILE A 81 13.98 7.80 5.35
C ILE A 81 15.09 6.86 4.85
N ASP A 82 16.35 7.20 5.15
CA ASP A 82 17.50 6.58 4.52
C ASP A 82 17.56 5.05 4.68
N GLN A 83 17.38 4.54 5.90
CA GLN A 83 17.47 3.10 6.16
C GLN A 83 16.32 2.31 5.53
N THR A 84 15.10 2.87 5.55
CA THR A 84 13.94 2.25 4.89
C THR A 84 14.12 2.23 3.38
N TRP A 85 14.65 3.30 2.80
CA TRP A 85 14.97 3.34 1.38
C TRP A 85 15.97 2.24 1.01
N LEU A 86 17.12 2.20 1.70
CA LEU A 86 18.16 1.21 1.42
C LEU A 86 17.66 -0.23 1.62
N GLY A 87 16.90 -0.49 2.69
CA GLY A 87 16.31 -1.82 2.91
C GLY A 87 15.34 -2.22 1.80
N THR A 88 14.47 -1.30 1.38
CA THR A 88 13.50 -1.57 0.30
C THR A 88 14.20 -1.82 -1.03
N VAL A 89 15.21 -1.00 -1.38
CA VAL A 89 16.01 -1.21 -2.60
C VAL A 89 16.77 -2.53 -2.50
N LYS A 90 17.34 -2.88 -1.35
CA LYS A 90 18.04 -4.16 -1.16
C LYS A 90 17.13 -5.36 -1.41
N GLU A 91 15.91 -5.30 -0.89
CA GLU A 91 15.00 -6.45 -0.87
C GLU A 91 14.18 -6.60 -2.15
N ALA A 92 13.73 -5.48 -2.73
CA ALA A 92 12.86 -5.48 -3.90
C ALA A 92 13.57 -5.05 -5.19
N GLY A 93 14.74 -4.41 -5.08
CA GLY A 93 15.39 -3.75 -6.20
C GLY A 93 15.64 -4.65 -7.40
N THR A 94 16.17 -5.86 -7.19
CA THR A 94 16.40 -6.82 -8.28
C THR A 94 15.13 -7.12 -9.08
N GLN A 95 14.01 -7.38 -8.39
CA GLN A 95 12.73 -7.72 -9.02
C GLN A 95 12.12 -6.53 -9.77
N LEU A 96 12.47 -5.31 -9.36
CA LEU A 96 11.96 -4.06 -9.92
C LEU A 96 12.91 -3.46 -11.00
N GLY A 97 13.99 -4.16 -11.37
CA GLY A 97 14.95 -3.69 -12.38
C GLY A 97 16.09 -2.82 -11.83
N TYR A 98 16.22 -2.70 -10.52
CA TYR A 98 17.26 -1.95 -9.80
C TYR A 98 18.35 -2.86 -9.23
N GLY A 99 18.62 -4.00 -9.87
CA GLY A 99 19.58 -5.02 -9.40
C GLY A 99 20.98 -4.48 -9.08
N ASN A 100 21.53 -3.66 -9.99
CA ASN A 100 22.84 -3.05 -9.79
C ASN A 100 22.92 -2.19 -8.50
N TYR A 101 21.80 -1.56 -8.13
CA TYR A 101 21.69 -0.78 -6.90
C TYR A 101 21.50 -1.67 -5.67
N SER A 102 20.65 -2.70 -5.76
CA SER A 102 20.40 -3.64 -4.65
C SER A 102 21.65 -4.44 -4.28
N ASP A 103 22.49 -4.78 -5.25
CA ASP A 103 23.69 -5.59 -5.05
C ASP A 103 24.77 -4.81 -4.29
N ALA A 104 24.83 -3.49 -4.49
CA ALA A 104 25.75 -2.60 -3.78
C ALA A 104 25.34 -2.32 -2.32
N ILE A 105 24.14 -2.72 -1.90
CA ILE A 105 23.66 -2.53 -0.53
C ILE A 105 23.98 -3.78 0.30
N THR A 106 24.66 -3.56 1.42
CA THR A 106 24.97 -4.60 2.40
C THR A 106 24.08 -4.46 3.62
N ARG A 107 23.50 -5.56 4.09
CA ARG A 107 22.86 -5.63 5.40
C ARG A 107 23.89 -6.04 6.44
N THR A 108 24.13 -5.20 7.44
CA THR A 108 25.06 -5.48 8.53
C THR A 108 24.49 -6.56 9.46
N SER A 109 25.33 -7.14 10.31
CA SER A 109 24.91 -8.10 11.34
C SER A 109 23.92 -7.49 12.35
N SER A 110 23.95 -6.18 12.56
CA SER A 110 22.99 -5.44 13.39
C SER A 110 21.65 -5.19 12.68
N GLY A 111 21.53 -5.52 11.39
CA GLY A 111 20.32 -5.35 10.59
C GLY A 111 20.20 -4.01 9.85
N SER A 112 21.19 -3.12 9.98
CA SER A 112 21.25 -1.84 9.24
C SER A 112 21.70 -2.06 7.80
N TYR A 113 21.39 -1.12 6.91
CA TYR A 113 21.78 -1.15 5.50
C TYR A 113 22.86 -0.10 5.21
N THR A 114 23.93 -0.51 4.53
CA THR A 114 25.08 0.33 4.17
C THR A 114 25.44 0.16 2.70
N VAL A 115 26.15 1.14 2.16
CA VAL A 115 26.73 1.12 0.81
C VAL A 115 28.15 1.63 0.91
N ASP A 116 29.12 0.82 0.51
CA ASP A 116 30.54 1.11 0.73
C ASP A 116 31.08 2.17 -0.22
N ASP A 117 30.69 2.13 -1.51
CA ASP A 117 31.05 3.16 -2.48
C ASP A 117 30.20 4.43 -2.28
N PRO A 118 30.81 5.58 -1.94
CA PRO A 118 30.09 6.84 -1.78
C PRO A 118 29.39 7.33 -3.06
N ALA A 119 29.93 7.04 -4.24
CA ALA A 119 29.31 7.45 -5.51
C ALA A 119 28.06 6.62 -5.81
N MET A 120 28.14 5.30 -5.62
CA MET A 120 26.98 4.43 -5.68
C MET A 120 25.94 4.81 -4.63
N LYS A 121 26.34 5.08 -3.38
CA LYS A 121 25.42 5.52 -2.33
C LYS A 121 24.64 6.76 -2.77
N ARG A 122 25.31 7.79 -3.29
CA ARG A 122 24.63 9.00 -3.81
C ARG A 122 23.63 8.67 -4.91
N SER A 123 24.00 7.77 -5.82
CA SER A 123 23.12 7.33 -6.92
C SER A 123 21.87 6.61 -6.39
N ILE A 124 22.04 5.70 -5.43
CA ILE A 124 20.93 5.00 -4.77
C ILE A 124 20.00 5.99 -4.06
N MET A 125 20.54 6.95 -3.30
CA MET A 125 19.70 7.92 -2.59
C MET A 125 18.97 8.87 -3.55
N LYS A 126 19.56 9.18 -4.70
CA LYS A 126 18.98 10.07 -5.72
C LYS A 126 17.76 9.46 -6.40
N LEU A 127 17.64 8.14 -6.45
CA LEU A 127 16.45 7.45 -6.97
C LEU A 127 15.16 7.81 -6.19
N ARG A 128 15.24 8.36 -4.97
CA ARG A 128 14.06 8.89 -4.26
C ARG A 128 13.38 10.04 -5.01
N ASP A 129 14.12 10.73 -5.87
CA ASP A 129 13.63 11.86 -6.67
C ASP A 129 12.93 11.42 -7.95
N ASP A 130 13.10 10.14 -8.33
CA ASP A 130 12.51 9.57 -9.53
C ASP A 130 11.11 9.03 -9.19
N PRO A 131 10.02 9.58 -9.78
CA PRO A 131 8.67 9.09 -9.54
C PRO A 131 8.49 7.59 -9.82
N GLU A 132 9.19 7.02 -10.81
CA GLU A 132 9.06 5.59 -11.16
C GLU A 132 9.71 4.70 -10.11
N ALA A 133 10.95 5.00 -9.73
CA ALA A 133 11.67 4.27 -8.70
C ALA A 133 10.98 4.41 -7.33
N ALA A 134 10.65 5.64 -6.93
CA ALA A 134 9.99 5.92 -5.66
C ALA A 134 8.63 5.22 -5.56
N SER A 135 7.81 5.26 -6.63
CA SER A 135 6.51 4.58 -6.64
C SER A 135 6.66 3.06 -6.61
N SER A 136 7.63 2.50 -7.33
CA SER A 136 7.87 1.05 -7.34
C SER A 136 8.31 0.54 -5.96
N MET A 137 9.24 1.26 -5.30
CA MET A 137 9.68 0.92 -3.94
C MET A 137 8.54 1.11 -2.91
N ALA A 138 7.75 2.18 -3.02
CA ALA A 138 6.60 2.39 -2.14
C ALA A 138 5.54 1.29 -2.31
N ALA A 139 5.31 0.81 -3.53
CA ALA A 139 4.38 -0.28 -3.78
C ALA A 139 4.89 -1.60 -3.19
N ALA A 140 6.19 -1.92 -3.37
CA ALA A 140 6.81 -3.10 -2.76
C ALA A 140 6.77 -3.05 -1.22
N LEU A 141 7.11 -1.89 -0.63
CA LEU A 141 7.02 -1.68 0.81
C LEU A 141 5.57 -1.86 1.31
N THR A 142 4.60 -1.32 0.58
CA THR A 142 3.17 -1.44 0.93
C THR A 142 2.71 -2.89 0.89
N GLN A 143 3.12 -3.65 -0.12
CA GLN A 143 2.80 -5.08 -0.21
C GLN A 143 3.39 -5.85 0.99
N SER A 144 4.65 -5.59 1.34
CA SER A 144 5.32 -6.17 2.52
C SER A 144 4.57 -5.83 3.81
N ASN A 145 4.20 -4.56 3.98
CA ASN A 145 3.43 -4.11 5.15
C ASN A 145 2.04 -4.76 5.20
N SER A 146 1.35 -4.87 4.07
CA SER A 146 0.04 -5.51 3.98
C SER A 146 0.10 -6.97 4.39
N PHE A 147 1.10 -7.72 3.93
CA PHE A 147 1.30 -9.11 4.31
C PHE A 147 1.54 -9.26 5.81
N LYS A 148 2.49 -8.49 6.36
CA LYS A 148 2.84 -8.56 7.78
C LYS A 148 1.67 -8.14 8.68
N LEU A 149 0.99 -7.06 8.32
CA LEU A 149 -0.14 -6.56 9.09
C LEU A 149 -1.33 -7.53 9.03
N THR A 150 -1.57 -8.17 7.88
CA THR A 150 -2.59 -9.23 7.77
C THR A 150 -2.30 -10.39 8.74
N GLY A 151 -1.03 -10.81 8.84
CA GLY A 151 -0.63 -11.86 9.79
C GLY A 151 -0.84 -11.47 11.26
N LEU A 152 -0.69 -10.19 11.61
CA LEU A 152 -0.89 -9.70 12.97
C LEU A 152 -2.36 -9.46 13.32
N LEU A 153 -3.18 -9.05 12.35
CA LEU A 153 -4.60 -8.73 12.57
C LEU A 153 -5.53 -9.93 12.36
N GLY A 154 -5.10 -10.96 11.64
CA GLY A 154 -5.98 -12.05 11.21
C GLY A 154 -7.01 -11.65 10.15
N ARG A 155 -6.96 -10.40 9.66
CA ARG A 155 -7.79 -9.85 8.58
C ARG A 155 -6.94 -8.95 7.69
N ARG A 156 -7.39 -8.72 6.47
CA ARG A 156 -6.77 -7.72 5.58
C ARG A 156 -6.90 -6.32 6.22
N PRO A 157 -5.82 -5.52 6.29
CA PRO A 157 -5.91 -4.14 6.76
C PRO A 157 -6.65 -3.26 5.75
N SER A 158 -7.32 -2.22 6.25
CA SER A 158 -7.85 -1.14 5.40
C SER A 158 -6.72 -0.31 4.79
N ASP A 159 -7.03 0.51 3.78
CA ASP A 159 -6.06 1.44 3.20
C ASP A 159 -5.56 2.48 4.23
N SER A 160 -6.40 2.92 5.17
CA SER A 160 -5.99 3.82 6.26
C SER A 160 -5.10 3.10 7.29
N GLU A 161 -5.34 1.83 7.59
CA GLU A 161 -4.49 1.02 8.47
C GLU A 161 -3.14 0.69 7.82
N LEU A 162 -3.10 0.48 6.51
CA LEU A 162 -1.85 0.39 5.76
C LEU A 162 -1.06 1.70 5.84
N TYR A 163 -1.74 2.85 5.78
CA TYR A 163 -1.11 4.15 5.98
C TYR A 163 -0.58 4.31 7.42
N MET A 164 -1.31 3.83 8.43
CA MET A 164 -0.79 3.79 9.80
C MET A 164 0.50 2.96 9.87
N ALA A 165 0.58 1.82 9.17
CA ALA A 165 1.80 1.02 9.12
C ALA A 165 2.96 1.73 8.40
N HIS A 166 2.68 2.57 7.39
CA HIS A 166 3.68 3.44 6.78
C HIS A 166 4.20 4.47 7.80
N PHE A 167 3.30 5.12 8.54
CA PHE A 167 3.62 6.21 9.46
C PHE A 167 4.37 5.76 10.73
N MET A 168 3.97 4.65 11.36
CA MET A 168 4.52 4.21 12.65
C MET A 168 5.10 2.78 12.63
N GLY A 169 5.29 2.21 11.44
CA GLY A 169 5.72 0.84 11.25
C GLY A 169 4.60 -0.18 11.51
N VAL A 170 4.79 -1.39 10.98
CA VAL A 170 3.78 -2.47 11.06
C VAL A 170 3.45 -2.85 12.51
N GLY A 171 4.46 -2.95 13.40
CA GLY A 171 4.23 -3.28 14.81
C GLY A 171 3.47 -2.18 15.56
N GLY A 172 3.79 -0.91 15.27
CA GLY A 172 3.08 0.24 15.85
C GLY A 172 1.62 0.28 15.41
N ALA A 173 1.36 0.08 14.12
CA ALA A 173 0.02 0.02 13.56
C ALA A 173 -0.79 -1.15 14.13
N ALA A 174 -0.24 -2.36 14.14
CA ALA A 174 -0.91 -3.53 14.74
C ALA A 174 -1.27 -3.29 16.21
N LYS A 175 -0.36 -2.71 16.99
CA LYS A 175 -0.62 -2.33 18.39
C LYS A 175 -1.74 -1.29 18.50
N LEU A 176 -1.75 -0.28 17.64
CA LEU A 176 -2.77 0.77 17.64
C LEU A 176 -4.15 0.18 17.31
N ILE A 177 -4.23 -0.64 16.25
CA ILE A 177 -5.46 -1.27 15.76
C ILE A 177 -6.04 -2.20 16.85
N ALA A 178 -5.21 -3.12 17.37
CA ALA A 178 -5.66 -4.04 18.41
C ALA A 178 -6.13 -3.29 19.68
N ASN A 179 -5.42 -2.24 20.11
CA ASN A 179 -5.87 -1.45 21.26
C ASN A 179 -7.11 -0.59 20.94
N ALA A 180 -7.33 -0.17 19.69
CA ALA A 180 -8.56 0.53 19.33
C ALA A 180 -9.79 -0.39 19.41
N GLU A 181 -9.59 -1.69 19.13
CA GLU A 181 -10.62 -2.73 19.23
C GLU A 181 -10.83 -3.18 20.70
N ASP A 182 -9.75 -3.51 21.41
CA ASP A 182 -9.81 -4.15 22.74
C ASP A 182 -9.81 -3.16 23.91
N ASN A 183 -9.16 -2.01 23.77
CA ASN A 183 -8.99 -1.02 24.84
C ASN A 183 -9.11 0.43 24.34
N PRO A 184 -10.26 0.80 23.76
CA PRO A 184 -10.43 2.05 23.00
C PRO A 184 -10.17 3.31 23.82
N GLN A 185 -10.31 3.23 25.16
CA GLN A 185 -10.16 4.35 26.10
C GLN A 185 -8.75 4.48 26.67
N ALA A 186 -7.82 3.56 26.37
CA ALA A 186 -6.43 3.70 26.77
C ALA A 186 -5.84 5.00 26.24
N VAL A 187 -4.95 5.63 27.01
CA VAL A 187 -4.31 6.89 26.60
C VAL A 187 -3.27 6.61 25.51
N GLY A 188 -3.51 7.09 24.29
CA GLY A 188 -2.63 6.83 23.14
C GLY A 188 -1.20 7.29 23.38
N ALA A 189 -1.03 8.48 23.98
CA ALA A 189 0.30 9.02 24.32
C ALA A 189 1.08 8.16 25.33
N ARG A 190 0.40 7.34 26.14
CA ARG A 190 1.06 6.40 27.07
C ARG A 190 1.54 5.14 26.35
N LEU A 191 0.79 4.68 25.34
CA LEU A 191 1.16 3.50 24.56
C LEU A 191 2.24 3.78 23.51
N PHE A 192 2.33 5.02 23.04
CA PHE A 192 3.24 5.47 21.98
C PHE A 192 3.96 6.79 22.36
N PRO A 193 4.79 6.81 23.43
CA PRO A 193 5.37 8.04 23.96
C PRO A 193 6.25 8.80 22.95
N ASN A 194 7.09 8.07 22.19
CA ASN A 194 7.97 8.68 21.18
C ASN A 194 7.18 9.24 20.00
N ALA A 195 6.15 8.52 19.53
CA ALA A 195 5.29 9.03 18.46
C ALA A 195 4.47 10.24 18.94
N ALA A 196 4.05 10.26 20.20
CA ALA A 196 3.28 11.34 20.80
C ALA A 196 4.07 12.63 21.01
N SER A 197 5.36 12.53 21.34
CA SER A 197 6.25 13.70 21.42
C SER A 197 6.51 14.29 20.04
N ALA A 198 6.79 13.46 19.04
CA ALA A 198 7.03 13.89 17.66
C ALA A 198 5.76 14.41 16.97
N ASN A 199 4.59 13.85 17.30
CA ASN A 199 3.33 14.09 16.58
C ASN A 199 2.21 14.56 17.50
N ARG A 200 2.46 15.65 18.22
CA ARG A 200 1.52 16.23 19.20
C ARG A 200 0.10 16.40 18.66
N SER A 201 -0.04 16.83 17.41
CA SER A 201 -1.36 17.06 16.79
C SER A 201 -2.18 15.79 16.55
N ILE A 202 -1.55 14.61 16.55
CA ILE A 202 -2.20 13.29 16.44
C ILE A 202 -2.58 12.77 17.82
N PHE A 203 -1.70 12.92 18.81
CA PHE A 203 -1.88 12.32 20.13
C PHE A 203 -2.57 13.22 21.17
N TYR A 204 -2.73 14.52 20.89
CA TYR A 204 -3.34 15.48 21.81
C TYR A 204 -4.35 16.38 21.11
N ALA A 205 -5.47 16.64 21.79
CA ALA A 205 -6.45 17.63 21.36
C ALA A 205 -5.90 19.06 21.48
N LYS A 206 -6.60 20.03 20.87
CA LYS A 206 -6.15 21.43 20.82
C LYS A 206 -6.02 22.07 22.22
N ASP A 207 -6.81 21.59 23.17
CA ASP A 207 -6.77 21.98 24.59
C ASP A 207 -5.65 21.28 25.38
N GLY A 208 -4.84 20.42 24.74
CA GLY A 208 -3.74 19.69 25.36
C GLY A 208 -4.14 18.35 25.98
N ARG A 209 -5.43 17.98 26.00
CA ARG A 209 -5.89 16.68 26.49
C ARG A 209 -5.28 15.55 25.66
N ALA A 210 -4.72 14.54 26.31
CA ALA A 210 -4.25 13.34 25.62
C ALA A 210 -5.43 12.57 25.02
N ARG A 211 -5.32 12.21 23.74
CA ARG A 211 -6.31 11.39 23.06
C ARG A 211 -6.23 9.94 23.52
N SER A 212 -7.39 9.29 23.55
CA SER A 212 -7.48 7.84 23.66
C SER A 212 -6.96 7.17 22.38
N VAL A 213 -6.72 5.85 22.44
CA VAL A 213 -6.29 5.07 21.27
C VAL A 213 -7.33 5.14 20.15
N SER A 214 -8.61 5.00 20.47
CA SER A 214 -9.69 5.11 19.48
C SER A 214 -9.75 6.50 18.83
N GLU A 215 -9.50 7.57 19.60
CA GLU A 215 -9.40 8.92 19.07
C GLU A 215 -8.16 9.10 18.17
N VAL A 216 -7.02 8.49 18.51
CA VAL A 216 -5.81 8.52 17.66
C VAL A 216 -6.05 7.79 16.34
N TYR A 217 -6.63 6.58 16.39
CA TYR A 217 -7.03 5.83 15.19
C TYR A 217 -7.95 6.68 14.31
N SER A 218 -9.01 7.25 14.89
CA SER A 218 -9.98 8.07 14.17
C SER A 218 -9.35 9.31 13.52
N VAL A 219 -8.38 9.95 14.18
CA VAL A 219 -7.65 11.09 13.60
C VAL A 219 -6.84 10.68 12.37
N LEU A 220 -6.15 9.54 12.43
CA LEU A 220 -5.36 9.02 11.31
C LEU A 220 -6.26 8.61 10.14
N ASP A 221 -7.36 7.90 10.43
CA ASP A 221 -8.35 7.52 9.44
C ASP A 221 -8.98 8.75 8.75
N ALA A 222 -9.39 9.75 9.53
CA ALA A 222 -9.96 10.98 8.98
C ALA A 222 -8.96 11.79 8.12
N ARG A 223 -7.68 11.82 8.51
CA ARG A 223 -6.62 12.46 7.69
C ARG A 223 -6.46 11.74 6.36
N TYR A 224 -6.40 10.41 6.39
CA TYR A 224 -6.32 9.59 5.19
C TYR A 224 -7.53 9.83 4.27
N ALA A 225 -8.74 9.76 4.82
CA ALA A 225 -9.98 10.00 4.08
C ALA A 225 -10.01 11.41 3.47
N SER A 226 -9.52 12.42 4.17
CA SER A 226 -9.42 13.79 3.64
C SER A 226 -8.48 13.88 2.44
N ALA A 227 -7.31 13.24 2.51
CA ALA A 227 -6.36 13.20 1.40
C ALA A 227 -6.87 12.42 0.20
N ALA A 228 -7.53 11.27 0.44
CA ALA A 228 -8.16 10.46 -0.60
C ALA A 228 -9.25 11.25 -1.35
N ASN A 229 -10.05 12.04 -0.61
CA ASN A 229 -11.12 12.85 -1.17
C ASN A 229 -10.68 14.23 -1.70
N SER A 230 -9.39 14.56 -1.58
CA SER A 230 -8.87 15.84 -2.07
C SER A 230 -9.10 16.00 -3.57
N LYS A 231 -9.32 17.23 -4.03
CA LYS A 231 -9.54 17.52 -5.47
C LYS A 231 -8.38 17.00 -6.32
N VAL A 232 -7.14 17.14 -5.84
CA VAL A 232 -5.93 16.70 -6.55
C VAL A 232 -5.91 15.19 -6.71
N THR A 233 -6.13 14.43 -5.63
CA THR A 233 -6.16 12.96 -5.67
C THR A 233 -7.27 12.46 -6.58
N ARG A 234 -8.48 13.01 -6.46
CA ARG A 234 -9.62 12.62 -7.31
C ARG A 234 -9.39 12.93 -8.79
N SER A 235 -8.79 14.08 -9.12
CA SER A 235 -8.43 14.41 -10.49
C SER A 235 -7.36 13.45 -11.05
N ALA A 236 -6.34 13.12 -10.26
CA ALA A 236 -5.30 12.16 -10.67
C ALA A 236 -5.87 10.75 -10.90
N MET A 237 -6.80 10.30 -10.04
CA MET A 237 -7.52 9.04 -10.25
C MET A 237 -8.31 9.05 -11.56
N ALA A 238 -9.08 10.12 -11.82
CA ALA A 238 -9.91 10.25 -13.01
C ALA A 238 -9.09 10.24 -14.31
N MET A 239 -7.89 10.85 -14.32
CA MET A 239 -7.00 10.88 -15.50
C MET A 239 -6.61 9.48 -16.00
N TYR A 240 -6.49 8.50 -15.11
CA TYR A 240 -6.05 7.14 -15.43
C TYR A 240 -7.16 6.09 -15.27
N GLY A 241 -8.43 6.52 -15.39
CA GLY A 241 -9.59 5.63 -15.38
C GLY A 241 -9.89 4.99 -14.02
N GLY A 242 -9.34 5.52 -12.92
CA GLY A 242 -9.69 5.10 -11.58
C GLY A 242 -11.05 5.67 -11.17
N THR A 243 -12.07 4.82 -11.02
CA THR A 243 -13.31 5.21 -10.34
C THR A 243 -13.07 5.23 -8.84
N PRO A 244 -13.46 6.29 -8.10
CA PRO A 244 -13.37 6.27 -6.64
C PRO A 244 -14.24 5.14 -6.08
N SER A 245 -13.61 4.20 -5.35
CA SER A 245 -14.33 3.21 -4.55
C SER A 245 -15.00 3.95 -3.40
N THR A 246 -16.23 4.40 -3.64
CA THR A 246 -17.04 5.09 -2.64
C THR A 246 -17.76 4.02 -1.81
N THR A 247 -17.01 3.19 -1.08
CA THR A 247 -17.60 2.39 0.00
C THR A 247 -17.80 3.32 1.19
N GLN A 248 -18.77 4.23 1.07
CA GLN A 248 -19.39 4.83 2.23
C GLN A 248 -20.12 3.69 2.94
N VAL A 249 -19.60 3.27 4.10
CA VAL A 249 -20.41 2.54 5.08
C VAL A 249 -21.49 3.50 5.55
N ALA A 250 -22.62 3.50 4.85
CA ALA A 250 -23.85 4.07 5.33
C ALA A 250 -24.39 3.15 6.44
N SER A 251 -24.28 3.60 7.69
CA SER A 251 -25.13 3.06 8.75
C SER A 251 -26.58 3.48 8.49
N ALA A 252 -27.41 2.56 7.99
CA ALA A 252 -28.79 2.33 8.43
C ALA A 252 -29.56 1.38 7.47
N ASN A 253 -30.10 0.31 8.04
CA ASN A 253 -31.25 -0.50 7.61
C ASN A 253 -31.62 -0.58 6.11
N GLY A 254 -31.39 -1.78 5.57
CA GLY A 254 -32.31 -2.45 4.64
C GLY A 254 -32.42 -1.87 3.24
N VAL A 255 -31.59 -2.39 2.32
CA VAL A 255 -31.93 -2.87 0.95
C VAL A 255 -30.60 -3.23 0.27
N GLN A 256 -30.49 -4.44 -0.28
CA GLN A 256 -29.30 -4.95 -0.95
C GLN A 256 -29.10 -4.34 -2.36
N PRO A 257 -27.87 -3.98 -2.76
CA PRO A 257 -27.49 -3.82 -4.15
C PRO A 257 -26.81 -5.08 -4.69
N THR A 258 -27.34 -5.63 -5.79
CA THR A 258 -26.69 -6.65 -6.61
C THR A 258 -25.54 -6.05 -7.40
N ALA A 259 -24.31 -6.36 -7.02
CA ALA A 259 -23.10 -6.11 -7.82
C ALA A 259 -22.75 -7.37 -8.66
N PRO A 260 -22.09 -7.23 -9.82
CA PRO A 260 -21.60 -8.39 -10.57
C PRO A 260 -20.49 -9.06 -9.77
N VAL A 261 -20.69 -10.33 -9.44
CA VAL A 261 -19.71 -11.14 -8.71
C VAL A 261 -18.61 -11.54 -9.70
N VAL A 262 -17.40 -11.02 -9.49
CA VAL A 262 -16.19 -11.69 -9.99
C VAL A 262 -16.09 -13.00 -9.22
N ASP A 263 -16.18 -14.12 -9.93
CA ASP A 263 -16.26 -15.45 -9.32
C ASP A 263 -14.91 -15.84 -8.69
N ASN A 264 -14.74 -15.46 -7.43
CA ASN A 264 -13.56 -15.74 -6.61
C ASN A 264 -13.28 -17.24 -6.46
N ALA A 265 -14.22 -18.12 -6.81
CA ALA A 265 -14.01 -19.56 -6.84
C ALA A 265 -13.06 -20.00 -7.97
N ALA A 266 -13.02 -19.28 -9.09
CA ALA A 266 -12.12 -19.59 -10.21
C ALA A 266 -10.65 -19.23 -9.90
N TYR A 267 -10.42 -18.22 -9.06
CA TYR A 267 -9.08 -17.79 -8.61
C TYR A 267 -8.47 -18.70 -7.54
N LEU A 268 -9.30 -19.43 -6.79
CA LEU A 268 -8.85 -20.39 -5.79
C LEU A 268 -8.53 -21.79 -6.38
N GLN A 269 -8.83 -22.01 -7.66
CA GLN A 269 -8.53 -23.27 -8.37
C GLN A 269 -7.13 -23.31 -9.01
N THR A 270 -6.38 -22.20 -9.01
CA THR A 270 -5.03 -22.12 -9.56
C THR A 270 -3.92 -22.60 -8.61
N PHE A 271 -4.26 -23.09 -7.41
CA PHE A 271 -3.30 -23.66 -6.48
C PHE A 271 -3.38 -25.20 -6.47
N PRO A 272 -2.26 -25.92 -6.60
CA PRO A 272 -2.26 -27.38 -6.45
C PRO A 272 -2.64 -27.76 -5.01
N ASN A 273 -3.76 -28.46 -4.87
CA ASN A 273 -4.29 -28.93 -3.60
C ASN A 273 -3.50 -30.17 -3.14
N THR A 274 -2.64 -30.02 -2.14
CA THR A 274 -2.00 -31.16 -1.44
C THR A 274 -2.66 -31.33 -0.08
N ASN A 275 -3.78 -32.05 -0.02
CA ASN A 275 -4.15 -32.74 1.21
C ASN A 275 -5.12 -33.90 0.94
N THR A 276 -4.57 -35.10 0.95
CA THR A 276 -5.27 -36.35 1.19
C THR A 276 -5.56 -36.46 2.69
N ASN A 277 -6.75 -36.08 3.13
CA ASN A 277 -7.36 -36.77 4.27
C ASN A 277 -8.88 -36.65 4.22
N THR A 278 -9.51 -37.81 4.13
CA THR A 278 -10.95 -38.05 4.08
C THR A 278 -11.60 -37.75 5.43
N ASN A 279 -12.61 -36.88 5.46
CA ASN A 279 -13.82 -37.10 6.24
C ASN A 279 -14.97 -36.27 5.66
N ALA A 280 -16.06 -37.00 5.37
CA ALA A 280 -17.20 -36.58 4.60
C ALA A 280 -18.13 -35.63 5.38
N VAL A 281 -18.63 -34.60 4.70
CA VAL A 281 -19.93 -33.98 4.97
C VAL A 281 -20.57 -33.62 3.63
N THR A 282 -21.74 -34.20 3.36
CA THR A 282 -22.61 -33.95 2.20
C THR A 282 -23.26 -32.56 2.22
N PRO A 283 -23.54 -31.94 1.05
CA PRO A 283 -24.02 -30.57 0.94
C PRO A 283 -25.54 -30.46 1.04
N VAL A 284 -26.03 -29.31 1.53
CA VAL A 284 -27.44 -28.88 1.43
C VAL A 284 -27.56 -27.78 0.38
N SER A 285 -28.37 -28.05 -0.65
CA SER A 285 -28.79 -27.10 -1.67
C SER A 285 -29.98 -26.26 -1.21
N ALA A 286 -30.02 -24.99 -1.58
CA ALA A 286 -31.25 -24.20 -1.58
C ALA A 286 -31.32 -23.21 -2.76
N THR A 287 -32.22 -23.55 -3.68
CA THR A 287 -33.13 -22.69 -4.46
C THR A 287 -32.58 -21.57 -5.35
N SER A 288 -32.60 -21.84 -6.66
CA SER A 288 -32.75 -20.84 -7.73
C SER A 288 -34.21 -20.78 -8.21
N SER A 289 -34.65 -19.59 -8.59
CA SER A 289 -35.99 -19.28 -9.07
C SER A 289 -36.21 -19.61 -10.55
N THR A 290 -37.43 -20.07 -10.84
CA THR A 290 -38.02 -20.39 -12.13
C THR A 290 -38.26 -19.15 -13.00
N THR A 291 -37.88 -19.18 -14.28
CA THR A 291 -38.70 -18.68 -15.41
C THR A 291 -38.44 -19.53 -16.66
N VAL A 292 -39.48 -19.64 -17.48
CA VAL A 292 -39.73 -20.66 -18.51
C VAL A 292 -39.50 -20.06 -19.90
N ALA A 293 -38.82 -20.78 -20.82
CA ALA A 293 -39.25 -21.03 -22.21
C ALA A 293 -38.09 -21.54 -23.12
N ASP A 294 -38.10 -22.87 -23.33
CA ASP A 294 -38.08 -23.59 -24.60
C ASP A 294 -37.09 -23.23 -25.75
N ASN A 295 -36.08 -24.09 -25.96
CA ASN A 295 -35.90 -24.91 -27.18
C ASN A 295 -34.69 -25.86 -27.04
N SER A 296 -34.89 -27.14 -27.35
CA SER A 296 -33.87 -28.22 -27.38
C SER A 296 -33.31 -28.44 -28.81
N PRO A 297 -32.47 -29.45 -29.11
CA PRO A 297 -31.09 -29.65 -28.66
C PRO A 297 -30.12 -29.91 -29.85
N VAL A 298 -28.84 -29.59 -29.73
CA VAL A 298 -27.79 -30.24 -30.55
C VAL A 298 -26.53 -30.45 -29.72
N ALA A 299 -26.27 -31.71 -29.35
CA ALA A 299 -24.92 -32.24 -29.20
C ALA A 299 -24.77 -33.31 -30.29
N PRO A 300 -23.54 -33.59 -30.77
CA PRO A 300 -22.79 -34.64 -30.07
C PRO A 300 -21.26 -34.51 -30.08
N ALA A 301 -20.67 -35.42 -29.30
CA ALA A 301 -19.42 -36.14 -29.56
C ALA A 301 -18.09 -35.60 -28.99
N PHE A 302 -17.78 -36.09 -27.79
CA PHE A 302 -16.62 -36.94 -27.50
C PHE A 302 -15.49 -36.99 -28.56
N ARG A 303 -14.28 -36.60 -28.15
CA ARG A 303 -13.06 -37.35 -28.45
C ARG A 303 -12.09 -37.29 -27.27
N SER A 304 -12.17 -38.35 -26.46
CA SER A 304 -11.06 -38.83 -25.64
C SER A 304 -9.93 -39.25 -26.58
N ILE A 305 -8.75 -38.67 -26.38
CA ILE A 305 -7.50 -39.18 -26.97
C ILE A 305 -6.44 -39.29 -25.88
N TYR A 306 -6.14 -40.55 -25.58
CA TYR A 306 -4.94 -41.11 -24.95
C TYR A 306 -4.78 -41.07 -23.43
N GLN A 307 -4.79 -42.31 -22.92
CA GLN A 307 -4.48 -42.85 -21.61
C GLN A 307 -3.00 -43.35 -21.60
N PRO A 308 -2.48 -43.85 -20.46
CA PRO A 308 -1.12 -43.62 -19.96
C PRO A 308 -0.07 -44.60 -20.51
N GLY A 309 1.19 -44.20 -20.43
CA GLY A 309 2.34 -45.06 -20.68
C GLY A 309 3.47 -44.73 -19.70
N ASP A 310 3.83 -45.74 -18.91
CA ASP A 310 4.96 -45.77 -17.99
C ASP A 310 6.30 -45.44 -18.67
N ALA A 311 7.07 -44.54 -18.06
CA ALA A 311 8.53 -44.56 -18.15
C ALA A 311 9.14 -43.93 -16.88
N THR A 312 9.67 -44.82 -16.05
CA THR A 312 10.59 -44.57 -14.94
C THR A 312 11.92 -43.97 -15.42
N GLN A 313 12.42 -42.92 -14.75
CA GLN A 313 13.76 -42.84 -14.10
C GLN A 313 14.07 -41.39 -13.66
N PRO A 314 14.94 -41.20 -12.62
CA PRO A 314 14.92 -40.04 -11.72
C PRO A 314 16.06 -39.03 -11.97
N VAL A 315 15.79 -37.77 -11.65
CA VAL A 315 16.79 -36.71 -11.40
C VAL A 315 16.36 -36.01 -10.10
N SER A 316 17.19 -35.66 -9.12
CA SER A 316 18.57 -35.95 -8.77
C SER A 316 18.66 -35.76 -7.23
N ALA A 317 19.43 -36.60 -6.55
CA ALA A 317 19.53 -36.70 -5.09
C ALA A 317 20.33 -35.54 -4.47
N THR A 318 19.75 -34.34 -4.38
CA THR A 318 20.40 -33.18 -3.72
C THR A 318 19.48 -32.38 -2.77
N VAL A 319 18.24 -32.81 -2.52
CA VAL A 319 17.28 -32.05 -1.67
C VAL A 319 16.83 -32.80 -0.40
N GLN A 320 17.48 -33.92 -0.02
CA GLN A 320 17.09 -34.70 1.17
C GLN A 320 18.17 -34.84 2.26
N LYS A 321 19.16 -33.96 2.29
CA LYS A 321 20.27 -34.08 3.26
C LYS A 321 20.47 -32.93 4.25
N LEU A 322 19.45 -32.12 4.52
CA LEU A 322 19.58 -31.04 5.52
C LEU A 322 18.58 -31.04 6.68
N TRP A 323 17.72 -32.05 6.81
CA TRP A 323 16.77 -32.15 7.93
C TRP A 323 16.60 -33.60 8.39
N GLY A 324 17.58 -34.09 9.13
CA GLY A 324 17.48 -35.39 9.81
C GLY A 324 18.72 -35.73 10.62
N ASN A 325 18.70 -35.44 11.92
CA ASN A 325 18.90 -36.43 12.99
C ASN A 325 19.13 -35.77 14.35
N ASN A 326 18.27 -36.14 15.30
CA ASN A 326 18.50 -36.01 16.74
C ASN A 326 19.20 -37.28 17.25
N ALA A 327 20.24 -37.12 18.07
CA ALA A 327 20.61 -38.09 19.09
C ALA A 327 21.39 -37.40 20.22
N SER A 328 20.90 -37.58 21.45
CA SER A 328 21.43 -37.04 22.71
C SER A 328 22.68 -37.79 23.20
N LEU A 329 23.48 -37.17 24.07
CA LEU A 329 23.77 -37.62 25.46
C LEU A 329 24.82 -36.72 26.21
N THR A 330 24.43 -36.34 27.44
CA THR A 330 25.22 -36.05 28.68
C THR A 330 26.17 -34.84 28.85
N SER A 331 25.65 -33.87 29.62
CA SER A 331 26.22 -33.14 30.80
C SER A 331 27.65 -32.60 30.83
N VAL A 332 27.76 -31.26 30.91
CA VAL A 332 28.59 -30.51 31.87
C VAL A 332 27.99 -29.11 32.07
N ALA A 333 27.93 -28.68 33.33
CA ALA A 333 27.40 -27.39 33.75
C ALA A 333 28.35 -26.23 33.40
N SER A 334 27.80 -25.10 32.93
CA SER A 334 28.12 -23.71 33.32
C SER A 334 27.41 -22.70 32.40
N ALA A 335 26.89 -21.64 33.01
CA ALA A 335 26.04 -20.58 32.47
C ALA A 335 26.39 -19.99 31.08
N THR A 336 25.37 -19.72 30.27
CA THR A 336 25.22 -18.57 29.32
C THR A 336 23.79 -18.55 28.74
N PRO A 337 23.21 -17.38 28.36
CA PRO A 337 21.81 -17.28 27.93
C PRO A 337 21.59 -17.83 26.51
N ASP A 338 20.48 -18.54 26.36
CA ASP A 338 20.07 -19.30 25.17
C ASP A 338 19.77 -18.40 23.95
N VAL A 339 20.45 -18.66 22.83
CA VAL A 339 20.28 -17.96 21.55
C VAL A 339 19.32 -18.76 20.68
N ARG A 340 18.11 -18.22 20.49
CA ARG A 340 17.06 -18.79 19.63
C ARG A 340 17.37 -18.56 18.13
N PRO A 341 17.10 -19.52 17.23
CA PRO A 341 17.40 -19.38 15.79
C PRO A 341 16.56 -18.29 15.09
N PRO A 342 17.10 -17.67 14.02
CA PRO A 342 16.50 -16.50 13.37
C PRO A 342 15.20 -16.84 12.63
N GLN A 343 14.20 -15.99 12.80
CA GLN A 343 12.88 -16.03 12.14
C GLN A 343 12.68 -14.74 11.30
N PRO A 344 11.83 -14.73 10.26
CA PRO A 344 11.95 -13.80 9.13
C PRO A 344 11.34 -12.40 9.37
N LEU A 345 12.07 -11.37 8.88
CA LEU A 345 11.60 -10.05 8.42
C LEU A 345 11.05 -9.05 9.45
N ASP A 346 11.83 -8.81 10.51
CA ASP A 346 11.70 -7.62 11.35
C ASP A 346 12.37 -6.39 10.68
N LEU A 347 11.58 -5.58 9.97
CA LEU A 347 12.09 -4.48 9.14
C LEU A 347 11.65 -3.09 9.58
N PHE A 348 11.01 -2.98 10.75
CA PHE A 348 10.72 -1.68 11.37
C PHE A 348 10.74 -1.71 12.91
N SER A 349 11.20 -2.79 13.56
CA SER A 349 11.48 -2.73 14.99
C SER A 349 12.84 -2.07 15.22
N ASP A 350 12.82 -0.75 15.16
CA ASP A 350 13.54 -0.05 16.20
C ASP A 350 12.82 -0.36 17.52
N ARG A 351 13.40 -1.25 18.32
CA ARG A 351 12.86 -1.60 19.66
C ARG A 351 12.98 -0.41 20.64
N SER A 352 13.60 0.70 20.25
CA SER A 352 13.95 1.85 21.08
C SER A 352 13.52 3.24 20.53
N GLY A 353 13.09 3.36 19.27
CA GLY A 353 12.78 4.64 18.62
C GLY A 353 13.96 5.61 18.45
N THR A 354 15.20 5.11 18.38
CA THR A 354 16.45 5.88 18.22
C THR A 354 16.61 6.56 16.85
N PHE A 355 15.90 6.15 15.79
CA PHE A 355 16.05 6.79 14.47
C PHE A 355 14.85 7.62 13.99
N SER A 356 13.95 7.98 14.91
CA SER A 356 13.12 9.19 14.74
C SER A 356 13.90 10.38 15.31
N SER A 357 14.95 10.81 14.62
CA SER A 357 15.66 12.09 14.84
C SER A 357 16.40 12.49 13.58
#